data_AF-A0A821JJ54-F1
#
_entry.id   AF-A0A821JJ54-F1
#
_cell.length_a   1.000
_cell.length_b   1.000
_cell.length_c   1.000
_cell.angle_alpha   90.00
_cell.angle_beta   90.00
_cell.angle_gamma   90.00
#
_symmetry.space_group_name_H-M   'P 1'
#
loop_
_entity.id
_entity.type
_entity.pdbx_description
1 polymer ?
#
loop_
_entity_poly.entity_id
_entity_poly.type
_entity_poly.pdbx_seq_one_letter_code
_entity_poly.pdbx_strand_id
1 'polypeptide(L)'
;FDGEEGQDANGLLREWYSIIARSMFDPNYALFMINPGDRVTYMPNPLSHCNANYSQYFKFIGRIIAKAIFDNKYMDCYFTRSFYKHILGVPVRYTDMESVDSQFYKSLVMLFENGIHEWDLGLTFSLDAFEFGENKVIELIPNGSTTIVTNENKHEYVRLVCQEKMIGSIKQ
;
A
#
# COMPACT_ATOMS: atom_id res chain seq x y z
N PHE A 1 3.14 31.56 -2.16
CA PHE A 1 3.18 32.66 -1.19
C PHE A 1 2.69 33.90 -1.92
N ASP A 2 1.40 34.16 -1.86
CA ASP A 2 0.83 35.34 -2.49
C ASP A 2 0.93 36.51 -1.49
N GLY A 3 1.51 37.62 -1.89
CA GLY A 3 1.73 38.78 -1.02
C GLY A 3 2.88 38.68 -0.01
N GLU A 4 3.78 37.70 -0.12
CA GLU A 4 4.96 37.56 0.76
C GLU A 4 6.27 37.87 0.02
N GLU A 5 7.22 38.50 0.70
CA GLU A 5 8.55 38.76 0.15
C GLU A 5 9.43 37.49 0.17
N GLY A 6 9.93 37.12 -1.01
CA GLY A 6 10.87 36.02 -1.17
C GLY A 6 12.33 36.48 -1.02
N GLN A 7 13.08 35.90 -0.09
CA GLN A 7 14.51 36.22 0.08
C GLN A 7 15.44 35.40 -0.83
N ASP A 8 15.27 34.08 -0.88
CA ASP A 8 16.08 33.16 -1.69
C ASP A 8 15.20 32.14 -2.41
N ALA A 9 15.35 32.04 -3.73
CA ALA A 9 14.60 31.12 -4.58
C ALA A 9 14.81 29.65 -4.19
N ASN A 10 16.02 29.27 -3.74
CA ASN A 10 16.28 27.90 -3.30
C ASN A 10 15.59 27.58 -1.96
N GLY A 11 15.61 28.53 -1.02
CA GLY A 11 14.84 28.45 0.23
C GLY A 11 13.35 28.26 -0.02
N LEU A 12 12.74 29.09 -0.88
CA LEU A 12 11.33 29.01 -1.25
C LEU A 12 10.97 27.69 -1.93
N LEU A 13 11.85 27.20 -2.82
CA LEU A 13 11.62 25.91 -3.48
C LEU A 13 11.65 24.74 -2.48
N ARG A 14 12.60 24.76 -1.52
CA ARG A 14 12.66 23.74 -0.46
C ARG A 14 11.39 23.78 0.38
N GLU A 15 10.97 24.96 0.79
CA GLU A 15 9.75 25.14 1.56
C GLU A 15 8.51 24.67 0.81
N TRP A 16 8.41 24.99 -0.48
CA TRP A 16 7.33 24.52 -1.34
C TRP A 16 7.26 22.98 -1.40
N TYR A 17 8.39 22.29 -1.58
CA TYR A 17 8.41 20.82 -1.52
C TYR A 17 7.98 20.27 -0.15
N SER A 18 8.39 20.91 0.95
CA SER A 18 7.97 20.52 2.31
C SER A 18 6.47 20.72 2.54
N ILE A 19 5.87 21.81 2.05
CA ILE A 19 4.43 22.06 2.13
C ILE A 19 3.68 20.99 1.34
N ILE A 20 4.10 20.74 0.10
CA ILE A 20 3.47 19.75 -0.76
C ILE A 20 3.56 18.35 -0.13
N ALA A 21 4.72 17.96 0.42
CA ALA A 21 4.88 16.69 1.14
C ALA A 21 3.89 16.54 2.30
N ARG A 22 3.67 17.58 3.11
CA ARG A 22 2.67 17.57 4.18
C ARG A 22 1.24 17.44 3.63
N SER A 23 0.91 18.19 2.59
CA SER A 23 -0.42 18.14 1.96
C SER A 23 -0.74 16.79 1.32
N MET A 24 0.26 16.05 0.81
CA MET A 24 0.04 14.69 0.29
C MET A 24 -0.54 13.74 1.33
N PHE A 25 -0.14 13.92 2.59
CA PHE A 25 -0.51 13.04 3.71
C PHE A 25 -1.61 13.63 4.59
N ASP A 26 -2.24 14.72 4.17
CA ASP A 26 -3.40 15.29 4.88
C ASP A 26 -4.59 14.31 4.79
N PRO A 27 -5.10 13.81 5.92
CA PRO A 27 -6.21 12.87 5.96
C PRO A 27 -7.48 13.37 5.27
N ASN A 28 -7.67 14.69 5.14
CA ASN A 28 -8.84 15.29 4.48
C ASN A 28 -8.92 14.97 2.99
N TYR A 29 -7.79 14.67 2.32
CA TYR A 29 -7.81 14.23 0.92
C TYR A 29 -8.05 12.73 0.77
N ALA A 30 -7.95 11.96 1.87
CA ALA A 30 -8.10 10.51 1.90
C ALA A 30 -7.20 9.74 0.91
N LEU A 31 -6.06 10.30 0.49
CA LEU A 31 -5.19 9.69 -0.53
C LEU A 31 -4.25 8.64 0.04
N PHE A 32 -3.61 8.95 1.17
CA PHE A 32 -2.68 8.06 1.85
C PHE A 32 -3.13 7.86 3.28
N MET A 33 -2.72 6.73 3.86
CA MET A 33 -2.91 6.40 5.26
C MET A 33 -1.59 5.98 5.89
N ILE A 34 -1.49 6.17 7.20
CA ILE A 34 -0.34 5.68 7.98
C ILE A 34 -0.38 4.15 7.99
N ASN A 35 0.76 3.54 7.70
CA ASN A 35 0.94 2.11 7.78
C ASN A 35 0.77 1.63 9.25
N PRO A 36 -0.20 0.75 9.55
CA PRO A 36 -0.44 0.30 10.92
C PRO A 36 0.74 -0.49 11.50
N GLY A 37 1.55 -1.13 10.64
CA GLY A 37 2.69 -1.94 11.05
C GLY A 37 3.81 -1.17 11.74
N ASP A 38 4.23 -0.02 11.17
CA ASP A 38 5.35 0.77 11.69
C ASP A 38 4.97 2.17 12.20
N ARG A 39 3.76 2.66 11.85
CA ARG A 39 3.21 3.98 12.23
C ARG A 39 4.04 5.19 11.79
N VAL A 40 5.03 5.00 10.93
CA VAL A 40 5.94 6.05 10.46
C VAL A 40 6.02 6.15 8.95
N THR A 41 5.53 5.13 8.23
CA THR A 41 5.43 5.14 6.77
C THR A 41 3.99 5.30 6.29
N TYR A 42 3.83 5.67 5.03
CA TYR A 42 2.54 5.88 4.37
C TYR A 42 2.32 4.86 3.25
N MET A 43 1.06 4.47 3.07
CA MET A 43 0.57 3.64 1.98
C MET A 43 -0.66 4.28 1.32
N PRO A 44 -0.94 4.01 0.03
CA PRO A 44 -2.18 4.44 -0.60
C PRO A 44 -3.38 3.97 0.21
N ASN A 45 -4.34 4.85 0.44
CA ASN A 45 -5.56 4.53 1.15
C ASN A 45 -6.47 3.68 0.24
N PRO A 46 -6.83 2.44 0.61
CA PRO A 46 -7.76 1.62 -0.18
C PRO A 46 -9.12 2.30 -0.41
N LEU A 47 -9.51 3.21 0.49
CA LEU A 47 -10.75 3.95 0.42
C LEU A 47 -10.61 5.31 -0.27
N SER A 48 -9.51 5.57 -0.97
CA SER A 48 -9.26 6.88 -1.61
C SER A 48 -10.33 7.28 -2.62
N HIS A 49 -11.04 6.32 -3.20
CA HIS A 49 -12.14 6.54 -4.14
C HIS A 49 -13.34 7.28 -3.51
N CYS A 50 -13.40 7.44 -2.19
CA CYS A 50 -14.35 8.35 -1.53
C CYS A 50 -14.13 9.82 -1.94
N ASN A 51 -12.91 10.18 -2.34
CA ASN A 51 -12.60 11.46 -2.95
C ASN A 51 -12.80 11.37 -4.46
N ALA A 52 -13.79 12.08 -5.02
CA ALA A 52 -14.11 12.04 -6.45
C ALA A 52 -12.93 12.37 -7.39
N ASN A 53 -11.91 13.08 -6.90
CA ASN A 53 -10.74 13.49 -7.69
C ASN A 53 -9.48 12.66 -7.38
N TYR A 54 -9.57 11.56 -6.63
CA TYR A 54 -8.42 10.78 -6.16
C TYR A 54 -7.41 10.42 -7.26
N SER A 55 -7.90 9.98 -8.43
CA SER A 55 -7.05 9.59 -9.56
C SER A 55 -6.21 10.77 -10.09
N GLN A 56 -6.81 11.96 -10.15
CA GLN A 56 -6.11 13.18 -10.58
C GLN A 56 -5.05 13.61 -9.56
N TYR A 57 -5.39 13.50 -8.26
CA TYR A 57 -4.44 13.76 -7.18
C TYR A 57 -3.27 12.78 -7.19
N PHE A 58 -3.49 11.47 -7.32
CA PHE A 58 -2.39 10.50 -7.42
C PHE A 58 -1.48 10.76 -8.62
N LYS A 59 -2.06 11.10 -9.79
CA LYS A 59 -1.28 11.49 -10.97
C LYS A 59 -0.45 12.74 -10.74
N PHE A 60 -1.02 13.74 -10.06
CA PHE A 60 -0.29 14.96 -9.68
C PHE A 60 0.86 14.65 -8.72
N ILE A 61 0.59 13.90 -7.64
CA ILE A 61 1.58 13.50 -6.64
C ILE A 61 2.71 12.70 -7.28
N GLY A 62 2.40 11.73 -8.13
CA GLY A 62 3.40 10.97 -8.86
C GLY A 62 4.32 11.85 -9.72
N ARG A 63 3.77 12.88 -10.38
CA ARG A 63 4.57 13.86 -11.14
C ARG A 63 5.47 14.71 -10.26
N ILE A 64 4.98 15.14 -9.09
CA ILE A 64 5.76 15.94 -8.14
C ILE A 64 6.93 15.12 -7.57
N ILE A 65 6.67 13.88 -7.14
CA ILE A 65 7.72 12.97 -6.65
C ILE A 65 8.75 12.73 -7.75
N ALA A 66 8.31 12.43 -8.98
CA ALA A 66 9.21 12.24 -10.10
C ALA A 66 10.04 13.49 -10.42
N LYS A 67 9.44 14.69 -10.33
CA LYS A 67 10.13 15.96 -10.55
C LYS A 67 11.17 16.24 -9.45
N ALA A 68 10.85 15.97 -8.19
CA ALA A 68 11.80 16.12 -7.09
C ALA A 68 13.03 15.20 -7.27
N ILE A 69 12.80 13.94 -7.65
CA ILE A 69 13.88 13.00 -7.97
C ILE A 69 14.72 13.53 -9.15
N PHE A 70 14.08 13.96 -10.23
CA PHE A 70 14.77 14.50 -11.41
C PHE A 70 15.64 15.72 -11.09
N ASP A 71 15.16 16.60 -10.20
CA ASP A 71 15.88 17.80 -9.77
C ASP A 71 16.93 17.56 -8.68
N ASN A 72 17.12 16.32 -8.22
CA ASN A 72 17.90 15.97 -7.04
C ASN A 72 17.47 16.76 -5.79
N LYS A 73 16.16 16.86 -5.56
CA LYS A 73 15.56 17.50 -4.39
C LYS A 73 14.97 16.45 -3.45
N TYR A 74 15.20 16.65 -2.16
CA TYR A 74 14.62 15.82 -1.12
C TYR A 74 13.19 16.25 -0.82
N MET A 75 12.31 15.27 -0.61
CA MET A 75 10.98 15.46 -0.07
C MET A 75 10.84 14.60 1.18
N ASP A 76 10.24 15.16 2.23
CA ASP A 76 9.93 14.44 3.46
C ASP A 76 8.71 13.54 3.27
N CYS A 77 8.84 12.55 2.38
CA CYS A 77 7.81 11.56 2.05
C CYS A 77 8.35 10.16 2.31
N TYR A 78 7.79 9.48 3.31
CA TYR A 78 8.24 8.16 3.74
C TYR A 78 7.17 7.12 3.43
N PHE A 79 7.29 6.45 2.29
CA PHE A 79 6.35 5.40 1.90
C PHE A 79 6.77 4.01 2.42
N THR A 80 5.84 3.07 2.44
CA THR A 80 6.14 1.67 2.75
C THR A 80 7.12 1.06 1.73
N ARG A 81 7.86 0.03 2.15
CA ARG A 81 8.76 -0.72 1.26
C ARG A 81 8.01 -1.32 0.07
N SER A 82 6.80 -1.83 0.28
CA SER A 82 5.95 -2.38 -0.78
C SER A 82 5.58 -1.34 -1.83
N PHE A 83 5.34 -0.09 -1.42
CA PHE A 83 5.06 1.00 -2.35
C PHE A 83 6.27 1.35 -3.23
N TYR A 84 7.47 1.43 -2.65
CA TYR A 84 8.69 1.62 -3.44
C TYR A 84 8.93 0.46 -4.42
N LYS A 85 8.71 -0.78 -3.99
CA LYS A 85 8.80 -1.95 -4.87
C LYS A 85 7.82 -1.88 -6.04
N HIS A 86 6.59 -1.40 -5.79
CA HIS A 86 5.60 -1.19 -6.83
C HIS A 86 6.08 -0.18 -7.88
N ILE A 87 6.61 0.98 -7.45
CA ILE A 87 7.18 2.00 -8.36
C ILE A 87 8.31 1.41 -9.22
N LEU A 88 9.16 0.56 -8.63
CA LEU A 88 10.29 -0.07 -9.31
C LEU A 88 9.92 -1.29 -10.17
N GLY A 89 8.66 -1.72 -10.18
CA GLY A 89 8.24 -2.97 -10.84
C GLY A 89 8.85 -4.23 -10.22
N VAL A 90 9.31 -4.16 -8.97
CA VAL A 90 9.91 -5.28 -8.24
C VAL A 90 8.80 -6.05 -7.52
N PRO A 91 8.73 -7.40 -7.67
CA PRO A 91 7.76 -8.19 -6.94
C PRO A 91 7.90 -8.07 -5.41
N VAL A 92 6.77 -7.95 -4.73
CA VAL A 92 6.70 -8.08 -3.27
C VAL A 92 6.88 -9.54 -2.86
N ARG A 93 7.49 -9.76 -1.70
CA ARG A 93 7.71 -11.07 -1.08
C ARG A 93 6.90 -11.14 0.21
N TYR A 94 6.59 -12.34 0.67
CA TYR A 94 5.85 -12.52 1.94
C TYR A 94 6.58 -11.88 3.14
N THR A 95 7.91 -11.81 3.11
CA THR A 95 8.71 -11.12 4.13
C THR A 95 8.48 -9.62 4.19
N ASP A 96 8.02 -8.99 3.10
CA ASP A 96 7.66 -7.56 3.13
C ASP A 96 6.40 -7.31 3.97
N MET A 97 5.57 -8.34 4.14
CA MET A 97 4.34 -8.27 4.95
C MET A 97 4.63 -7.97 6.41
N GLU A 98 5.81 -8.33 6.94
CA GLU A 98 6.16 -8.03 8.33
C GLU A 98 6.08 -6.53 8.64
N SER A 99 6.50 -5.69 7.67
CA SER A 99 6.42 -4.24 7.80
C SER A 99 5.01 -3.67 7.63
N VAL A 100 4.12 -4.39 6.96
CA VAL A 100 2.74 -3.95 6.65
C VAL A 100 1.78 -4.41 7.75
N ASP A 101 1.82 -5.70 8.06
CA ASP A 101 1.02 -6.37 9.07
C ASP A 101 1.83 -7.52 9.68
N SER A 102 2.52 -7.21 10.78
CA SER A 102 3.37 -8.18 11.49
C SER A 102 2.60 -9.38 12.03
N GLN A 103 1.32 -9.21 12.37
CA GLN A 103 0.48 -10.29 12.87
C GLN A 103 0.11 -11.25 11.73
N PHE A 104 -0.30 -10.70 10.60
CA PHE A 104 -0.61 -11.49 9.41
C PHE A 104 0.63 -12.20 8.88
N TYR A 105 1.80 -11.54 8.89
CA TYR A 105 3.07 -12.17 8.55
C TYR A 105 3.37 -13.41 9.40
N LYS A 106 3.17 -13.34 10.73
CA LYS A 106 3.33 -14.52 11.61
C LYS A 106 2.40 -15.67 11.21
N SER A 107 1.15 -15.36 10.86
CA SER A 107 0.21 -16.37 10.35
C SER A 107 0.70 -17.03 9.05
N LEU A 108 1.33 -16.26 8.15
CA LEU A 108 1.93 -16.82 6.92
C LEU A 108 3.15 -17.70 7.22
N VAL A 109 4.01 -17.29 8.17
CA VAL A 109 5.16 -18.11 8.59
C VAL A 109 4.68 -19.42 9.20
N MET A 110 3.68 -19.36 10.08
CA MET A 110 3.06 -20.54 10.67
C MET A 110 2.45 -21.48 9.62
N LEU A 111 1.84 -20.94 8.56
CA LEU A 111 1.33 -21.71 7.43
C LEU A 111 2.43 -22.42 6.62
N PHE A 112 3.63 -21.84 6.58
CA PHE A 112 4.78 -22.48 5.92
C PHE A 112 5.41 -23.57 6.78
N GLU A 113 5.63 -23.28 8.06
CA GLU A 113 6.27 -24.18 9.02
C GLU A 113 5.43 -25.41 9.33
N ASN A 114 4.09 -25.26 9.36
CA ASN A 114 3.16 -26.34 9.68
C ASN A 114 2.42 -26.82 8.41
N GLY A 115 2.05 -28.10 8.40
CA GLY A 115 1.20 -28.64 7.34
C GLY A 115 -0.23 -28.13 7.48
N ILE A 116 -0.89 -27.76 6.37
CA ILE A 116 -2.28 -27.24 6.40
C ILE A 116 -3.25 -28.21 7.09
N HIS A 117 -2.98 -29.52 6.98
CA HIS A 117 -3.82 -30.57 7.56
C HIS A 117 -3.85 -30.58 9.09
N GLU A 118 -2.88 -29.97 9.77
CA GLU A 118 -2.83 -29.99 11.24
C GLU A 118 -3.89 -29.10 11.89
N TRP A 119 -4.38 -28.08 11.17
CA TRP A 119 -5.19 -27.01 11.77
C TRP A 119 -6.57 -26.81 11.15
N ASP A 120 -6.94 -27.58 10.12
CA ASP A 120 -8.23 -27.50 9.40
C ASP A 120 -8.70 -26.04 9.20
N LEU A 121 -7.81 -25.19 8.71
CA LEU A 121 -8.02 -23.73 8.68
C LEU A 121 -9.14 -23.31 7.72
N GLY A 122 -9.68 -24.22 6.89
CA GLY A 122 -10.71 -23.92 5.90
C GLY A 122 -10.33 -22.84 4.90
N LEU A 123 -9.03 -22.59 4.69
CA LEU A 123 -8.56 -21.53 3.81
C LEU A 123 -8.93 -21.84 2.35
N THR A 124 -9.43 -20.83 1.67
CA THR A 124 -9.72 -20.84 0.24
C THR A 124 -8.92 -19.74 -0.46
N PHE A 125 -8.85 -19.75 -1.78
CA PHE A 125 -8.19 -18.70 -2.56
C PHE A 125 -9.04 -17.41 -2.66
N SER A 126 -9.56 -16.95 -1.53
CA SER A 126 -10.30 -15.70 -1.41
C SER A 126 -9.96 -14.95 -0.12
N LEU A 127 -10.28 -13.65 -0.07
CA LEU A 127 -10.15 -12.81 1.11
C LEU A 127 -11.46 -12.10 1.41
N ASP A 128 -11.85 -12.04 2.68
CA ASP A 128 -12.91 -11.16 3.13
C ASP A 128 -12.38 -9.73 3.26
N ALA A 129 -13.09 -8.79 2.66
CA ALA A 129 -12.82 -7.36 2.72
C ALA A 129 -14.08 -6.63 3.21
N PHE A 130 -13.89 -5.66 4.10
CA PHE A 130 -14.97 -4.81 4.57
C PHE A 130 -14.79 -3.40 4.03
N GLU A 131 -15.66 -2.99 3.11
CA GLU A 131 -15.59 -1.70 2.44
C GLU A 131 -16.93 -0.99 2.55
N PHE A 132 -16.93 0.25 3.06
CA PHE A 132 -18.13 1.08 3.23
C PHE A 132 -19.34 0.43 3.91
N GLY A 133 -19.12 -0.45 4.88
CA GLY A 133 -20.21 -1.12 5.59
C GLY A 133 -20.65 -2.44 4.95
N GLU A 134 -20.05 -2.84 3.82
CA GLU A 134 -20.37 -4.07 3.12
C GLU A 134 -19.22 -5.08 3.21
N ASN A 135 -19.58 -6.34 3.46
CA ASN A 135 -18.65 -7.46 3.31
C ASN A 135 -18.55 -7.84 1.83
N LYS A 136 -17.33 -7.88 1.31
CA LYS A 136 -16.99 -8.33 -0.04
C LYS A 136 -16.03 -9.50 0.06
N VAL A 137 -16.14 -10.42 -0.91
CA VAL A 137 -15.18 -11.50 -1.09
C VAL A 137 -14.32 -11.16 -2.31
N ILE A 138 -13.01 -11.04 -2.08
CA ILE A 138 -12.02 -10.84 -3.14
C ILE A 138 -11.51 -12.20 -3.57
N GLU A 139 -11.82 -12.57 -4.81
CA GLU A 139 -11.34 -13.79 -5.45
C GLU A 139 -9.88 -13.61 -5.88
N LEU A 140 -8.96 -14.41 -5.33
CA LEU A 140 -7.52 -14.33 -5.68
C LEU A 140 -7.20 -15.03 -7.01
N ILE A 141 -8.05 -16.00 -7.37
CA ILE A 141 -8.09 -16.71 -8.64
C ILE A 141 -9.56 -16.87 -9.06
N PRO A 142 -9.86 -17.19 -10.33
CA PRO A 142 -11.24 -17.50 -10.73
C PRO A 142 -11.82 -18.65 -9.88
N ASN A 143 -12.98 -18.43 -9.25
CA ASN A 143 -13.61 -19.37 -8.31
C ASN A 143 -12.70 -19.73 -7.11
N GLY A 144 -11.94 -18.77 -6.61
CA GLY A 144 -11.04 -18.96 -5.48
C GLY A 144 -11.75 -19.32 -4.17
N SER A 145 -12.95 -18.79 -3.93
CA SER A 145 -13.79 -19.09 -2.77
C SER A 145 -14.19 -20.57 -2.67
N THR A 146 -14.16 -21.33 -3.76
CA THR A 146 -14.42 -22.78 -3.77
C THR A 146 -13.14 -23.61 -3.89
N THR A 147 -11.98 -22.96 -4.06
CA THR A 147 -10.69 -23.63 -4.21
C THR A 147 -9.96 -23.65 -2.87
N ILE A 148 -9.83 -24.84 -2.28
CA ILE A 148 -9.19 -25.04 -0.98
C ILE A 148 -7.66 -24.89 -1.09
N VAL A 149 -7.06 -24.27 -0.08
CA VAL A 149 -5.60 -24.21 0.06
C VAL A 149 -5.10 -25.54 0.62
N THR A 150 -4.13 -26.14 -0.06
CA THR A 150 -3.46 -27.41 0.28
C THR A 150 -1.96 -27.19 0.39
N ASN A 151 -1.21 -28.16 0.92
CA ASN A 151 0.25 -28.03 1.03
C ASN A 151 0.95 -27.83 -0.33
N GLU A 152 0.37 -28.36 -1.41
CA GLU A 152 0.89 -28.24 -2.77
C GLU A 152 0.68 -26.84 -3.35
N ASN A 153 -0.41 -26.17 -2.98
CA ASN A 153 -0.78 -24.86 -3.55
C ASN A 153 -0.57 -23.67 -2.59
N LYS A 154 -0.21 -23.92 -1.31
CA LYS A 154 -0.07 -22.86 -0.29
C LYS A 154 0.91 -21.77 -0.65
N HIS A 155 1.99 -22.10 -1.36
CA HIS A 155 2.98 -21.11 -1.82
C HIS A 155 2.34 -20.08 -2.75
N GLU A 156 1.46 -20.53 -3.65
CA GLU A 156 0.75 -19.65 -4.58
C GLU A 156 -0.31 -18.82 -3.86
N TYR A 157 -1.05 -19.44 -2.93
CA TYR A 157 -1.99 -18.72 -2.06
C TYR A 157 -1.29 -17.56 -1.33
N VAL A 158 -0.18 -17.85 -0.65
CA VAL A 158 0.58 -16.82 0.09
C VAL A 158 1.06 -15.71 -0.86
N ARG A 159 1.57 -16.06 -2.04
CA ARG A 159 2.00 -15.08 -3.05
C ARG A 159 0.85 -14.15 -3.44
N LEU A 160 -0.32 -14.70 -3.74
CA LEU A 160 -1.50 -13.93 -4.17
C LEU A 160 -2.06 -13.06 -3.05
N VAL A 161 -2.21 -13.59 -1.84
CA VAL A 161 -2.68 -12.79 -0.69
C VAL A 161 -1.71 -11.65 -0.38
N CYS A 162 -0.41 -11.91 -0.42
CA CYS A 162 0.60 -10.87 -0.21
C CYS A 162 0.49 -9.78 -1.28
N GLN A 163 0.34 -10.18 -2.54
CA GLN A 163 0.16 -9.24 -3.64
C GLN A 163 -1.12 -8.41 -3.46
N GLU A 164 -2.24 -9.03 -3.07
CA GLU A 164 -3.50 -8.34 -2.88
C GLU A 164 -3.46 -7.37 -1.70
N LYS A 165 -2.98 -7.79 -0.53
CA LYS A 165 -2.88 -6.93 0.65
C LYS A 165 -1.89 -5.77 0.50
N MET A 166 -0.82 -5.92 -0.30
CA MET A 166 0.20 -4.89 -0.47
C MET A 166 0.00 -3.98 -1.69
N ILE A 167 -0.70 -4.45 -2.73
CA ILE A 167 -0.81 -3.76 -4.03
C ILE A 167 -2.27 -3.63 -4.49
N GLY A 168 -3.23 -4.40 -3.97
CA GLY A 168 -4.63 -4.37 -4.38
C GLY A 168 -5.23 -2.96 -4.33
N SER A 169 -4.94 -2.22 -3.26
CA SER A 169 -5.36 -0.83 -3.04
C SER A 169 -4.80 0.19 -4.05
N ILE A 170 -3.83 -0.21 -4.87
CA ILE A 170 -3.15 0.64 -5.86
C ILE A 170 -3.71 0.41 -7.27
N LYS A 171 -4.41 -0.71 -7.51
CA LYS A 171 -4.87 -1.12 -8.85
C LYS A 171 -6.19 -0.48 -9.29
N GLN A 172 -6.91 0.19 -8.39
CA GLN A 172 -8.26 0.73 -8.62
C GLN A 172 -8.24 2.12 -9.26
#